data_AF-A0A524DZP5-F1
#
_entry.id   AF-A0A524DZP5-F1
#
_cell.length_a   1.000
_cell.length_b   1.000
_cell.length_c   1.000
_cell.angle_alpha   90.00
_cell.angle_beta   90.00
_cell.angle_gamma   90.00
#
_symmetry.space_group_name_H-M   'P 1'
#
loop_
_entity.id
_entity.type
_entity.pdbx_description
1 polymer ?
#
loop_
_entity_poly.entity_id
_entity_poly.type
_entity_poly.pdbx_seq_one_letter_code
_entity_poly.pdbx_strand_id
1 'polypeptide(L)'
;MPWPTWRVRNVRRGPYSGSSSAHPKKGLILWSDAGDEVNLWLFFPERTGHRMVAALILGQSSETLRPGWHPCVVDPEQLKAKAEMALEGWKEQPIVVTSMESRHVLWMRAEEDSTWLFLGVMDYGSPPSGQRLPVRWLRISHPEVQTQGILQQPAIAIDSDETSSEIEEILREAASWTGEIADVDCLVTVDEKERVFAVLFERRSDGRRIASRTTNRTDELLHLLRYPLTEGGFPEAEDGTLMRWNYLSDVRYDDVFLKGKTREWLSLSLLKPLVHSPRFLSGCYPVPETCEGLLRTRLGDDITLVVDIDEKNRQAGSKSFLRARVIDVSESSGLRRLESMFLRPFDIALLAECEQIVDTERRLRHVMQLDVTSLLGMKFSSWYSRFERFSEFLMAAAEEAAAAEAEFIEEDEVTEKVSLFDAEEVNVVRIDLYERGRERRLVADAVLSPTRDMESQATIRVFEMRILNTRAPVGYEHVDLIVTRYLKGYDLQKDLIDEIVDYVCERLEDEGFPITYD
;
A
#
# COMPACT_ATOMS: atom_id res chain seq x y z
N MET A 1 10.39 33.22 -22.47
CA MET A 1 10.58 32.08 -23.39
C MET A 1 9.27 31.31 -23.46
N PRO A 2 8.81 30.87 -24.64
CA PRO A 2 7.51 30.24 -24.80
C PRO A 2 7.55 28.79 -24.28
N TRP A 3 6.48 28.43 -23.57
CA TRP A 3 6.23 27.11 -22.98
C TRP A 3 6.04 26.04 -24.07
N PRO A 4 6.45 24.78 -23.85
CA PRO A 4 6.18 23.71 -24.80
C PRO A 4 4.68 23.36 -24.79
N THR A 5 4.05 23.58 -25.94
CA THR A 5 2.61 23.53 -26.28
C THR A 5 2.05 22.10 -26.46
N TRP A 6 2.30 21.19 -25.53
CA TRP A 6 1.76 19.82 -25.59
C TRP A 6 0.64 19.52 -24.56
N ARG A 7 0.37 20.45 -23.63
CA ARG A 7 -0.84 20.47 -22.81
C ARG A 7 -1.73 21.60 -23.36
N VAL A 8 -3.04 21.35 -23.48
CA VAL A 8 -4.06 22.21 -24.12
C VAL A 8 -4.26 21.96 -25.62
N ARG A 9 -4.80 20.79 -25.97
CA ARG A 9 -5.62 20.67 -27.19
C ARG A 9 -6.93 19.87 -27.07
N ASN A 10 -7.36 19.45 -25.88
CA ASN A 10 -8.61 18.69 -25.72
C ASN A 10 -9.65 19.30 -24.75
N VAL A 11 -9.54 20.58 -24.38
CA VAL A 11 -10.58 21.25 -23.57
C VAL A 11 -11.14 22.44 -24.34
N ARG A 12 -12.07 22.13 -25.25
CA ARG A 12 -13.20 22.97 -25.73
C ARG A 12 -13.76 22.34 -27.00
N ARG A 13 -14.67 21.39 -26.84
CA ARG A 13 -15.72 21.13 -27.81
C ARG A 13 -17.03 21.23 -27.04
N GLY A 14 -17.88 22.17 -27.44
CA GLY A 14 -19.23 22.34 -26.90
C GLY A 14 -20.09 21.09 -27.16
N PRO A 15 -21.37 21.08 -26.74
CA PRO A 15 -22.21 19.90 -26.83
C PRO A 15 -22.35 19.48 -28.30
N TYR A 16 -21.66 18.39 -28.65
CA TYR A 16 -21.78 17.78 -29.97
C TYR A 16 -23.18 17.13 -30.03
N SER A 17 -23.99 17.59 -30.98
CA SER A 17 -25.21 16.92 -31.40
C SER A 17 -24.87 15.49 -31.82
N GLY A 18 -25.47 14.53 -31.12
CA GLY A 18 -25.16 13.11 -31.23
C GLY A 18 -25.38 12.53 -32.63
N SER A 19 -24.42 11.71 -33.04
CA SER A 19 -24.68 10.53 -33.86
C SER A 19 -24.00 9.35 -33.18
N SER A 20 -24.78 8.52 -32.48
CA SER A 20 -24.32 7.24 -31.91
C SER A 20 -24.21 6.18 -33.01
N SER A 21 -23.44 6.44 -34.06
CA SER A 21 -23.19 5.46 -35.12
C SER A 21 -21.75 4.97 -35.05
N ALA A 22 -21.47 4.15 -34.05
CA ALA A 22 -20.32 3.26 -34.10
C ALA A 22 -20.89 1.85 -34.06
N HIS A 23 -20.79 1.13 -35.18
CA HIS A 23 -21.19 -0.27 -35.23
C HIS A 23 -20.51 -1.03 -34.08
N PRO A 24 -21.26 -1.85 -33.32
CA PRO A 24 -20.67 -2.69 -32.29
C PRO A 24 -19.55 -3.53 -32.91
N LYS A 25 -18.38 -3.58 -32.26
CA LYS A 25 -17.23 -4.33 -32.74
C LYS A 25 -17.06 -5.60 -31.90
N LYS A 26 -16.88 -6.74 -32.57
CA LYS A 26 -16.80 -8.07 -31.94
C LYS A 26 -15.42 -8.33 -31.33
N GLY A 27 -15.37 -9.21 -30.34
CA GLY A 27 -14.16 -9.75 -29.73
C GLY A 27 -14.47 -11.05 -29.00
N LEU A 28 -13.48 -11.58 -28.27
CA LEU A 28 -13.62 -12.84 -27.53
C LEU A 28 -12.89 -12.80 -26.19
N ILE A 29 -13.43 -13.47 -25.19
CA ILE A 29 -12.70 -13.90 -24.00
C ILE A 29 -12.36 -15.37 -24.18
N LEU A 30 -11.09 -15.74 -24.03
CA LEU A 30 -10.71 -17.12 -23.77
C LEU A 30 -10.41 -17.27 -22.29
N TRP A 31 -10.88 -18.33 -21.66
CA TRP A 31 -10.61 -18.58 -20.25
C TRP A 31 -10.27 -20.04 -19.94
N SER A 32 -9.46 -20.22 -18.89
CA SER A 32 -9.10 -21.52 -18.35
C SER A 32 -8.99 -21.48 -16.83
N ASP A 33 -9.34 -22.60 -16.20
CA ASP A 33 -9.19 -22.80 -14.76
C ASP A 33 -7.71 -22.93 -14.39
N ALA A 34 -7.32 -22.33 -13.26
CA ALA A 34 -5.98 -22.33 -12.70
C ALA A 34 -6.04 -22.48 -11.17
N GLY A 35 -6.41 -23.68 -10.71
CA GLY A 35 -6.71 -23.92 -9.30
C GLY A 35 -8.05 -23.30 -8.93
N ASP A 36 -8.06 -22.47 -7.88
CA ASP A 36 -9.25 -21.70 -7.45
C ASP A 36 -9.39 -20.36 -8.21
N GLU A 37 -8.49 -20.08 -9.16
CA GLU A 37 -8.46 -18.86 -9.96
C GLU A 37 -8.67 -19.16 -11.45
N VAL A 38 -8.88 -18.11 -12.24
CA VAL A 38 -9.12 -18.17 -13.69
C VAL A 38 -8.12 -17.29 -14.42
N ASN A 39 -7.59 -17.79 -15.55
CA ASN A 39 -6.78 -16.99 -16.48
C ASN A 39 -7.64 -16.56 -17.67
N LEU A 40 -7.50 -15.30 -18.09
CA LEU A 40 -8.33 -14.68 -19.13
C LEU A 40 -7.47 -14.07 -20.22
N TRP A 41 -7.70 -14.47 -21.47
CA TRP A 41 -7.31 -13.69 -22.63
C TRP A 41 -8.50 -12.87 -23.11
N LEU A 42 -8.33 -11.57 -23.24
CA LEU A 42 -9.32 -10.66 -23.80
C LEU A 42 -8.85 -10.17 -25.16
N PHE A 43 -9.59 -10.51 -26.22
CA PHE A 43 -9.34 -10.10 -27.59
C PHE A 43 -10.39 -9.09 -28.01
N PHE A 44 -9.96 -7.88 -28.33
CA PHE A 44 -10.89 -6.79 -28.61
C PHE A 44 -10.30 -5.80 -29.63
N PRO A 45 -11.15 -5.05 -30.34
CA PRO A 45 -10.71 -4.14 -31.38
C PRO A 45 -10.13 -2.85 -30.79
N GLU A 46 -9.06 -2.36 -31.41
CA GLU A 46 -8.39 -1.13 -31.01
C GLU A 46 -9.31 0.10 -31.06
N ARG A 47 -9.07 1.05 -30.16
CA ARG A 47 -9.80 2.33 -30.03
C ARG A 47 -9.87 3.13 -31.32
N THR A 48 -8.72 3.30 -31.99
CA THR A 48 -8.58 4.15 -33.18
C THR A 48 -8.60 3.38 -34.50
N GLY A 49 -8.65 2.05 -34.46
CA GLY A 49 -8.52 1.18 -35.62
C GLY A 49 -9.55 0.06 -35.68
N HIS A 50 -9.37 -0.83 -36.64
CA HIS A 50 -10.10 -2.10 -36.76
C HIS A 50 -9.24 -3.31 -36.34
N ARG A 51 -7.96 -3.09 -36.05
CA ARG A 51 -7.02 -4.12 -35.64
C ARG A 51 -7.41 -4.69 -34.28
N MET A 52 -7.39 -6.01 -34.13
CA MET A 52 -7.58 -6.65 -32.83
C MET A 52 -6.30 -6.58 -31.98
N VAL A 53 -6.50 -6.34 -30.68
CA VAL A 53 -5.44 -6.35 -29.67
C VAL A 53 -5.80 -7.35 -28.57
N ALA A 54 -4.78 -7.84 -27.86
CA ALA A 54 -4.95 -8.88 -26.85
C ALA A 54 -4.38 -8.48 -25.49
N ALA A 55 -5.14 -8.78 -24.44
CA ALA A 55 -4.75 -8.61 -23.05
C ALA A 55 -4.83 -9.97 -22.33
N LEU A 56 -3.74 -10.40 -21.71
CA LEU A 56 -3.73 -11.57 -20.84
C LEU A 56 -3.78 -11.12 -19.38
N ILE A 57 -4.73 -11.63 -18.61
CA ILE A 57 -4.91 -11.35 -17.18
C ILE A 57 -4.89 -12.70 -16.45
N LEU A 58 -4.04 -12.82 -15.43
CA LEU A 58 -3.91 -14.03 -14.63
C LEU A 58 -4.58 -13.87 -13.26
N GLY A 59 -4.88 -15.01 -12.62
CA GLY A 59 -5.26 -15.07 -11.21
C GLY A 59 -6.57 -14.34 -10.87
N GLN A 60 -7.59 -14.46 -11.72
CA GLN A 60 -8.88 -13.83 -11.51
C GLN A 60 -9.80 -14.72 -10.67
N SER A 61 -10.55 -14.13 -9.74
CA SER A 61 -11.55 -14.86 -8.94
C SER A 61 -12.79 -15.31 -9.73
N SER A 62 -12.90 -14.94 -11.00
CA SER A 62 -14.06 -15.19 -11.84
C SER A 62 -13.70 -15.05 -13.32
N GLU A 63 -14.41 -15.78 -14.18
CA GLU A 63 -14.41 -15.61 -15.63
C GLU A 63 -14.95 -14.24 -16.08
N THR A 64 -15.78 -13.59 -15.24
CA THR A 64 -16.30 -12.26 -15.50
C THR A 64 -15.38 -11.19 -14.93
N LEU A 65 -14.89 -10.30 -15.80
CA LEU A 65 -14.06 -9.17 -15.39
C LEU A 65 -14.83 -8.20 -14.48
N ARG A 66 -14.39 -8.10 -13.23
CA ARG A 66 -14.96 -7.16 -12.26
C ARG A 66 -14.47 -5.73 -12.51
N PRO A 67 -15.26 -4.71 -12.12
CA PRO A 67 -14.82 -3.32 -12.15
C PRO A 67 -13.58 -3.10 -11.28
N GLY A 68 -12.56 -2.47 -11.85
CA GLY A 68 -11.24 -2.36 -11.24
C GLY A 68 -10.12 -2.12 -12.25
N TRP A 69 -8.90 -2.13 -11.74
CA TRP A 69 -7.67 -2.14 -12.53
C TRP A 69 -7.11 -3.55 -12.58
N HIS A 70 -6.80 -4.00 -13.79
CA HIS A 70 -6.27 -5.32 -14.09
C HIS A 70 -4.89 -5.17 -14.72
N PRO A 71 -3.80 -5.55 -14.02
CA PRO A 71 -2.49 -5.64 -14.64
C PRO A 71 -2.52 -6.79 -15.66
N CYS A 72 -1.96 -6.55 -16.84
CA CYS A 72 -1.85 -7.57 -17.86
C CYS A 72 -0.44 -8.15 -17.90
N VAL A 73 -0.32 -9.39 -18.36
CA VAL A 73 0.97 -10.04 -18.58
C VAL A 73 1.68 -9.36 -19.73
N VAL A 74 2.89 -8.88 -19.47
CA VAL A 74 3.77 -8.29 -20.49
C VAL A 74 4.99 -9.18 -20.80
N ASP A 75 5.11 -10.29 -20.07
CA ASP A 75 6.22 -11.23 -20.18
C ASP A 75 6.06 -12.16 -21.37
N PRO A 76 6.94 -12.12 -22.38
CA PRO A 76 6.84 -12.95 -23.58
C PRO A 76 6.86 -14.46 -23.31
N GLU A 77 7.58 -14.94 -22.30
CA GLU A 77 7.61 -16.37 -21.95
C GLU A 77 6.24 -16.83 -21.42
N GLN A 78 5.63 -16.00 -20.56
CA GLN A 78 4.30 -16.29 -20.03
C GLN A 78 3.23 -16.16 -21.12
N LEU A 79 3.32 -15.13 -21.98
CA LEU A 79 2.43 -14.96 -23.12
C LEU A 79 2.52 -16.15 -24.07
N LYS A 80 3.73 -16.62 -24.39
CA LYS A 80 3.96 -17.82 -25.19
C LYS A 80 3.30 -19.05 -24.58
N ALA A 81 3.65 -19.38 -23.33
CA ALA A 81 3.13 -20.57 -22.66
C ALA A 81 1.59 -20.55 -22.58
N LYS A 82 1.00 -19.40 -22.27
CA LYS A 82 -0.47 -19.25 -22.20
C LYS A 82 -1.11 -19.22 -23.58
N ALA A 83 -0.41 -18.79 -24.61
CA ALA A 83 -0.92 -18.84 -25.98
C ALA A 83 -0.90 -20.26 -26.55
N GLU A 84 0.16 -21.04 -26.29
CA GLU A 84 0.23 -22.47 -26.63
C GLU A 84 -0.93 -23.23 -25.99
N MET A 85 -1.17 -23.02 -24.68
CA MET A 85 -2.32 -23.62 -23.99
C MET A 85 -3.67 -23.17 -24.57
N ALA A 86 -3.81 -21.90 -24.94
CA ALA A 86 -5.05 -21.37 -25.51
C ALA A 86 -5.35 -21.98 -26.89
N LEU A 87 -4.32 -22.22 -27.72
CA LEU A 87 -4.43 -22.90 -29.01
C LEU A 87 -4.82 -24.38 -28.87
N GLU A 88 -4.52 -25.02 -27.73
CA GLU A 88 -4.89 -26.42 -27.46
C GLU A 88 -6.36 -26.58 -27.04
N GLY A 89 -6.98 -25.53 -26.49
CA GLY A 89 -8.43 -25.51 -26.23
C GLY A 89 -8.83 -24.83 -24.92
N TRP A 90 -8.93 -23.51 -24.92
CA TRP A 90 -9.58 -22.75 -23.86
C TRP A 90 -11.08 -22.55 -24.14
N LYS A 91 -11.86 -22.29 -23.09
CA LYS A 91 -13.29 -21.98 -23.25
C LYS A 91 -13.46 -20.58 -23.81
N GLU A 92 -14.45 -20.39 -24.66
CA GLU A 92 -14.67 -19.14 -25.38
C GLU A 92 -15.96 -18.45 -24.93
N GLN A 93 -15.88 -17.13 -24.67
CA GLN A 93 -17.03 -16.29 -24.39
C GLN A 93 -17.05 -15.07 -25.32
N PRO A 94 -18.11 -14.87 -26.13
CA PRO A 94 -18.22 -13.70 -26.99
C PRO A 94 -18.31 -12.39 -26.22
N ILE A 95 -17.56 -11.39 -26.68
CA ILE A 95 -17.66 -10.00 -26.19
C ILE A 95 -17.95 -9.03 -27.32
N VAL A 96 -18.50 -7.88 -26.95
CA VAL A 96 -18.73 -6.76 -27.87
C VAL A 96 -18.23 -5.48 -27.22
N VAL A 97 -17.53 -4.68 -28.01
CA VAL A 97 -17.12 -3.33 -27.65
C VAL A 97 -17.97 -2.33 -28.44
N THR A 98 -18.71 -1.51 -27.72
CA THR A 98 -19.48 -0.38 -28.29
C THR A 98 -18.81 0.94 -27.94
N SER A 99 -19.11 1.99 -28.69
CA SER A 99 -18.58 3.33 -28.40
C SER A 99 -19.70 4.29 -28.02
N MET A 100 -19.55 4.95 -26.87
CA MET A 100 -20.50 5.94 -26.35
C MET A 100 -19.71 7.16 -25.90
N GLU A 101 -19.99 8.33 -26.46
CA GLU A 101 -19.30 9.59 -26.11
C GLU A 101 -17.76 9.48 -26.13
N SER A 102 -17.21 8.76 -27.11
CA SER A 102 -15.78 8.46 -27.24
C SER A 102 -15.18 7.54 -26.15
N ARG A 103 -16.01 6.90 -25.33
CA ARG A 103 -15.64 5.84 -24.37
C ARG A 103 -16.00 4.46 -24.92
N HIS A 104 -15.22 3.45 -24.59
CA HIS A 104 -15.48 2.06 -24.97
C HIS A 104 -16.28 1.38 -23.88
N VAL A 105 -17.38 0.75 -24.25
CA VAL A 105 -18.22 -0.03 -23.33
C VAL A 105 -18.08 -1.50 -23.69
N LEU A 106 -17.72 -2.30 -22.69
CA LEU A 106 -17.51 -3.74 -22.81
C LEU A 106 -18.78 -4.49 -22.39
N TRP A 107 -19.21 -5.38 -23.28
CA TRP A 107 -20.32 -6.29 -23.09
C TRP A 107 -19.82 -7.73 -23.22
N MET A 108 -20.38 -8.64 -22.44
CA MET A 108 -20.11 -10.07 -22.51
C MET A 108 -21.41 -10.82 -22.67
N ARG A 109 -21.44 -11.86 -23.50
CA ARG A 109 -22.65 -12.67 -23.66
C ARG A 109 -22.89 -13.49 -22.38
N ALA A 110 -24.13 -13.62 -21.93
CA ALA A 110 -24.51 -14.58 -20.89
C ALA A 110 -24.61 -15.99 -21.50
N GLU A 111 -24.14 -17.00 -20.77
CA GLU A 111 -24.23 -18.40 -21.22
C GLU A 111 -25.68 -18.90 -21.31
N GLU A 112 -26.54 -18.53 -20.36
CA GLU A 112 -27.88 -19.10 -20.21
C GLU A 112 -28.91 -18.55 -21.23
N ASP A 113 -28.95 -17.23 -21.41
CA ASP A 113 -30.05 -16.57 -22.13
C ASP A 113 -29.63 -15.83 -23.41
N SER A 114 -28.37 -15.95 -23.83
CA SER A 114 -27.81 -15.19 -24.96
C SER A 114 -27.95 -13.67 -24.87
N THR A 115 -28.20 -13.14 -23.67
CA THR A 115 -28.30 -11.70 -23.40
C THR A 115 -26.91 -11.08 -23.24
N TRP A 116 -26.79 -9.78 -23.47
CA TRP A 116 -25.53 -9.05 -23.28
C TRP A 116 -25.46 -8.47 -21.86
N LEU A 117 -24.51 -8.98 -21.08
CA LEU A 117 -24.13 -8.48 -19.77
C LEU A 117 -23.22 -7.26 -19.93
N PHE A 118 -23.59 -6.18 -19.24
CA PHE A 118 -22.76 -4.99 -19.15
C PHE A 118 -21.64 -5.22 -18.15
N LEU A 119 -20.38 -5.12 -18.59
CA LEU A 119 -19.22 -5.25 -17.69
C LEU A 119 -18.71 -3.89 -17.20
N GLY A 120 -18.74 -2.87 -18.06
CA GLY A 120 -18.32 -1.53 -17.69
C GLY A 120 -17.78 -0.71 -18.85
N VAL A 121 -17.33 0.49 -18.51
CA VAL A 121 -16.53 1.34 -19.41
C VAL A 121 -15.08 0.88 -19.34
N MET A 122 -14.56 0.46 -20.50
CA MET A 122 -13.22 -0.09 -20.68
C MET A 122 -12.25 1.01 -21.16
N ASP A 123 -11.12 1.10 -20.48
CA ASP A 123 -9.90 1.76 -20.96
C ASP A 123 -8.75 0.77 -20.87
N TYR A 124 -7.71 0.93 -21.69
CA TYR A 124 -6.56 0.03 -21.69
C TYR A 124 -5.28 0.76 -22.09
N GLY A 125 -4.14 0.23 -21.66
CA GLY A 125 -2.84 0.68 -22.12
C GLY A 125 -2.51 0.06 -23.47
N SER A 126 -2.37 0.89 -24.51
CA SER A 126 -2.07 0.42 -25.88
C SER A 126 -0.88 -0.55 -25.92
N PRO A 127 -0.87 -1.56 -26.80
CA PRO A 127 0.33 -2.37 -27.01
C PRO A 127 1.51 -1.51 -27.51
N PRO A 128 2.74 -2.05 -27.48
CA PRO A 128 3.90 -1.39 -28.08
C PRO A 128 3.64 -0.99 -29.54
N SER A 129 4.28 0.07 -30.00
CA SER A 129 4.07 0.62 -31.35
C SER A 129 4.22 -0.45 -32.42
N GLY A 130 3.16 -0.68 -33.19
CA GLY A 130 3.15 -1.69 -34.26
C GLY A 130 2.76 -3.11 -33.83
N GLN A 131 2.59 -3.40 -32.54
CA GLN A 131 2.24 -4.75 -32.03
C GLN A 131 0.74 -4.89 -31.71
N ARG A 132 0.24 -6.14 -31.62
CA ARG A 132 -1.15 -6.47 -31.18
C ARG A 132 -1.23 -6.80 -29.68
N LEU A 133 -0.12 -7.22 -29.11
CA LEU A 133 0.03 -7.64 -27.73
C LEU A 133 1.42 -7.20 -27.24
N PRO A 134 1.65 -7.11 -25.92
CA PRO A 134 0.64 -7.17 -24.87
C PRO A 134 -0.05 -5.81 -24.67
N VAL A 135 -1.37 -5.83 -24.51
CA VAL A 135 -2.06 -4.74 -23.80
C VAL A 135 -1.52 -4.71 -22.37
N ARG A 136 -1.11 -3.53 -21.88
CA ARG A 136 -0.35 -3.36 -20.62
C ARG A 136 -1.18 -3.53 -19.35
N TRP A 137 -2.38 -2.98 -19.41
CA TRP A 137 -3.32 -2.93 -18.31
C TRP A 137 -4.69 -2.70 -18.89
N LEU A 138 -5.69 -3.10 -18.13
CA LEU A 138 -7.09 -2.90 -18.47
C LEU A 138 -7.82 -2.32 -17.27
N ARG A 139 -8.67 -1.33 -17.52
CA ARG A 139 -9.49 -0.69 -16.49
C ARG A 139 -10.95 -0.82 -16.87
N ILE A 140 -11.72 -1.48 -16.01
CA ILE A 140 -13.17 -1.53 -16.10
C ILE A 140 -13.74 -0.57 -15.05
N SER A 141 -14.50 0.43 -15.49
CA SER A 141 -15.11 1.43 -14.62
C SER A 141 -16.62 1.38 -14.70
N HIS A 142 -17.29 1.73 -13.59
CA HIS A 142 -18.72 1.94 -13.62
C HIS A 142 -19.05 3.15 -14.51
N PRO A 143 -20.14 3.08 -15.28
CA PRO A 143 -20.63 4.23 -16.02
C PRO A 143 -21.06 5.31 -15.03
N GLU A 144 -20.90 6.58 -15.41
CA GLU A 144 -21.43 7.67 -14.61
C GLU A 144 -22.96 7.55 -14.54
N VAL A 145 -23.58 7.98 -13.43
CA VAL A 145 -25.03 7.82 -13.19
C VAL A 145 -25.87 8.36 -14.34
N GLN A 146 -25.41 9.44 -14.99
CA GLN A 146 -26.08 10.05 -16.14
C GLN A 146 -26.03 9.18 -17.40
N THR A 147 -25.03 8.31 -17.53
CA THR A 147 -24.83 7.45 -18.71
C THR A 147 -25.54 6.11 -18.61
N GLN A 148 -25.96 5.69 -17.40
CA GLN A 148 -26.66 4.41 -17.20
C GLN A 148 -28.00 4.34 -17.94
N GLY A 149 -28.75 5.45 -18.02
CA GLY A 149 -30.04 5.50 -18.71
C GLY A 149 -29.97 5.46 -20.25
N ILE A 150 -28.77 5.50 -20.83
CA ILE A 150 -28.53 5.60 -22.28
C ILE A 150 -27.93 4.30 -22.83
N LEU A 151 -27.54 3.36 -21.97
CA LEU A 151 -26.95 2.09 -22.37
C LEU A 151 -27.99 1.22 -23.08
N GLN A 152 -27.84 1.08 -24.39
CA GLN A 152 -28.61 0.13 -25.19
C GLN A 152 -27.79 -1.14 -25.41
N GLN A 153 -28.42 -2.30 -25.24
CA GLN A 153 -27.78 -3.57 -25.56
C GLN A 153 -27.39 -3.61 -27.05
N PRO A 154 -26.21 -4.17 -27.38
CA PRO A 154 -25.77 -4.24 -28.76
C PRO A 154 -26.67 -5.17 -29.59
N ALA A 155 -27.22 -4.66 -30.69
CA ALA A 155 -27.95 -5.43 -31.67
C ALA A 155 -26.99 -6.03 -32.72
N ILE A 156 -26.25 -7.09 -32.34
CA ILE A 156 -25.32 -7.79 -33.23
C ILE A 156 -25.69 -9.27 -33.41
N ALA A 157 -25.60 -9.76 -34.65
CA ALA A 157 -25.71 -11.17 -34.97
C ALA A 157 -24.35 -11.89 -34.75
N ILE A 158 -24.41 -13.11 -34.21
CA ILE A 158 -23.23 -13.95 -33.99
C ILE A 158 -22.87 -14.61 -35.32
N ASP A 159 -21.82 -14.11 -35.94
CA ASP A 159 -21.08 -14.82 -36.99
C ASP A 159 -19.65 -14.87 -36.45
N SER A 160 -19.17 -16.09 -36.16
CA SER A 160 -17.96 -16.39 -35.38
C SER A 160 -16.67 -16.48 -36.20
N ASP A 161 -16.76 -16.69 -37.51
CA ASP A 161 -15.63 -17.32 -38.22
C ASP A 161 -14.46 -16.38 -38.52
N GLU A 162 -14.72 -15.10 -38.81
CA GLU A 162 -13.66 -14.11 -39.07
C GLU A 162 -12.92 -13.69 -37.79
N THR A 163 -13.62 -13.62 -36.66
CA THR A 163 -13.04 -13.21 -35.36
C THR A 163 -12.11 -14.29 -34.82
N SER A 164 -12.48 -15.57 -34.95
CA SER A 164 -11.66 -16.69 -34.49
C SER A 164 -10.33 -16.81 -35.25
N SER A 165 -10.33 -16.55 -36.56
CA SER A 165 -9.10 -16.61 -37.37
C SER A 165 -8.05 -15.55 -36.97
N GLU A 166 -8.48 -14.32 -36.69
CA GLU A 166 -7.58 -13.25 -36.22
C GLU A 166 -7.04 -13.53 -34.81
N ILE A 167 -7.86 -14.12 -33.93
CA ILE A 167 -7.46 -14.52 -32.57
C ILE A 167 -6.39 -15.61 -32.63
N GLU A 168 -6.61 -16.65 -33.42
CA GLU A 168 -5.61 -17.70 -33.60
C GLU A 168 -4.30 -17.14 -34.16
N GLU A 169 -4.33 -16.16 -35.05
CA GLU A 169 -3.13 -15.50 -35.57
C GLU A 169 -2.36 -14.80 -34.45
N ILE A 170 -3.05 -14.04 -33.58
CA ILE A 170 -2.44 -13.36 -32.43
C ILE A 170 -1.83 -14.37 -31.45
N LEU A 171 -2.54 -15.47 -31.18
CA LEU A 171 -2.04 -16.54 -30.33
C LEU A 171 -0.80 -17.23 -30.93
N ARG A 172 -0.80 -17.50 -32.24
CA ARG A 172 0.37 -18.05 -32.94
C ARG A 172 1.55 -17.06 -32.93
N GLU A 173 1.29 -15.76 -33.08
CA GLU A 173 2.31 -14.70 -32.96
C GLU A 173 3.00 -14.78 -31.59
N ALA A 174 2.23 -14.87 -30.50
CA ALA A 174 2.75 -15.05 -29.14
C ALA A 174 3.50 -16.39 -28.95
N ALA A 175 2.91 -17.50 -29.41
CA ALA A 175 3.49 -18.85 -29.28
C ALA A 175 4.82 -18.98 -30.05
N SER A 176 4.98 -18.24 -31.15
CA SER A 176 6.18 -18.25 -31.99
C SER A 176 7.39 -17.53 -31.39
N TRP A 177 7.27 -16.94 -30.20
CA TRP A 177 8.38 -16.23 -29.58
C TRP A 177 9.54 -17.17 -29.21
N THR A 178 10.76 -16.77 -29.58
CA THR A 178 12.01 -17.56 -29.39
C THR A 178 13.17 -16.74 -28.81
N GLY A 179 12.88 -15.60 -28.16
CA GLY A 179 13.92 -14.75 -27.58
C GLY A 179 14.56 -15.36 -26.33
N GLU A 180 15.60 -14.70 -25.82
CA GLU A 180 16.17 -14.98 -24.49
C GLU A 180 15.70 -13.89 -23.51
N ILE A 181 15.31 -14.29 -22.30
CA ILE A 181 15.03 -13.37 -21.18
C ILE A 181 16.10 -13.58 -20.10
N ALA A 182 16.68 -12.48 -19.65
CA ALA A 182 17.50 -12.45 -18.44
C ALA A 182 16.75 -11.72 -17.33
N ASP A 183 16.54 -12.40 -16.21
CA ASP A 183 16.14 -11.75 -14.96
C ASP A 183 17.28 -10.89 -14.44
N VAL A 184 17.00 -9.61 -14.22
CA VAL A 184 18.00 -8.64 -13.78
C VAL A 184 17.57 -7.89 -12.53
N ASP A 185 18.58 -7.49 -11.76
CA ASP A 185 18.45 -6.44 -10.77
C ASP A 185 18.94 -5.13 -11.38
N CYS A 186 18.20 -4.05 -11.15
CA CYS A 186 18.56 -2.71 -11.61
C CYS A 186 19.25 -1.94 -10.48
N LEU A 187 20.58 -1.81 -10.56
CA LEU A 187 21.34 -1.00 -9.61
C LEU A 187 21.41 0.45 -10.12
N VAL A 188 20.82 1.37 -9.35
CA VAL A 188 20.82 2.81 -9.62
C VAL A 188 21.96 3.46 -8.85
N THR A 189 22.85 4.13 -9.58
CA THR A 189 24.02 4.84 -9.02
C THR A 189 24.24 6.17 -9.76
N VAL A 190 25.26 6.93 -9.38
CA VAL A 190 25.64 8.19 -10.03
C VAL A 190 27.08 8.15 -10.51
N ASP A 191 27.30 8.51 -11.77
CA ASP A 191 28.63 8.87 -12.25
C ASP A 191 28.87 10.35 -11.95
N GLU A 192 29.64 10.64 -10.90
CA GLU A 192 29.97 12.01 -10.50
C GLU A 192 30.75 12.79 -11.57
N LYS A 193 31.57 12.10 -12.37
CA LYS A 193 32.43 12.76 -13.36
C LYS A 193 31.58 13.24 -14.53
N GLU A 194 30.72 12.36 -15.04
CA GLU A 194 29.84 12.66 -16.17
C GLU A 194 28.53 13.35 -15.74
N ARG A 195 28.27 13.40 -14.42
CA ARG A 195 27.05 13.99 -13.81
C ARG A 195 25.76 13.38 -14.33
N VAL A 196 25.74 12.06 -14.44
CA VAL A 196 24.60 11.27 -14.91
C VAL A 196 24.20 10.23 -13.89
N PHE A 197 22.91 9.90 -13.87
CA PHE A 197 22.45 8.65 -13.28
C PHE A 197 22.90 7.50 -14.16
N ALA A 198 23.35 6.41 -13.55
CA ALA A 198 23.66 5.16 -14.24
C ALA A 198 22.76 4.06 -13.67
N VAL A 199 22.12 3.31 -14.57
CA VAL A 199 21.39 2.09 -14.25
C VAL A 199 22.20 0.92 -14.79
N LEU A 200 22.65 0.07 -13.89
CA LEU A 200 23.40 -1.14 -14.20
C LEU A 200 22.44 -2.32 -14.13
N PHE A 201 22.37 -3.07 -15.23
CA PHE A 201 21.52 -4.26 -15.31
C PHE A 201 22.40 -5.48 -15.03
N GLU A 202 22.19 -6.09 -13.87
CA GLU A 202 22.96 -7.24 -13.39
C GLU A 202 22.09 -8.49 -13.42
N ARG A 203 22.54 -9.52 -14.12
CA ARG A 203 21.81 -10.79 -14.22
C ARG A 203 21.74 -11.45 -12.84
N ARG A 204 20.53 -11.79 -12.39
CA ARG A 204 20.29 -12.31 -11.03
C ARG A 204 20.96 -13.66 -10.76
N SER A 205 21.14 -14.48 -11.80
CA SER A 205 21.72 -15.82 -11.66
C SER A 205 23.21 -15.83 -11.31
N ASP A 206 23.97 -14.84 -11.77
CA ASP A 206 25.44 -14.81 -11.67
C ASP A 206 26.03 -13.44 -11.27
N GLY A 207 25.19 -12.42 -11.09
CA GLY A 207 25.59 -11.05 -10.78
C GLY A 207 26.30 -10.33 -11.92
N ARG A 208 26.40 -10.94 -13.12
CA ARG A 208 27.15 -10.35 -14.22
C ARG A 208 26.38 -9.18 -14.82
N ARG A 209 27.06 -8.06 -15.00
CA ARG A 209 26.51 -6.91 -15.75
C ARG A 209 26.31 -7.28 -17.22
N ILE A 210 25.08 -7.14 -17.69
CA ILE A 210 24.71 -7.39 -19.09
C ILE A 210 24.49 -6.09 -19.88
N ALA A 211 24.08 -5.01 -19.22
CA ALA A 211 23.92 -3.71 -19.86
C ALA A 211 24.10 -2.57 -18.85
N SER A 212 24.25 -1.35 -19.38
CA SER A 212 24.16 -0.12 -18.59
C SER A 212 23.48 0.98 -19.40
N ARG A 213 22.66 1.80 -18.76
CA ARG A 213 22.08 3.01 -19.37
C ARG A 213 22.36 4.21 -18.50
N THR A 214 22.56 5.36 -19.12
CA THR A 214 22.80 6.62 -18.42
C THR A 214 21.82 7.70 -18.86
N THR A 215 21.47 8.59 -17.93
CA THR A 215 20.69 9.80 -18.22
C THR A 215 21.03 10.88 -17.21
N ASN A 216 21.00 12.14 -17.62
CA ASN A 216 21.16 13.27 -16.71
C ASN A 216 19.82 13.71 -16.08
N ARG A 217 18.69 13.15 -16.51
CA ARG A 217 17.34 13.59 -16.14
C ARG A 217 16.63 12.59 -15.25
N THR A 218 15.99 13.09 -14.20
CA THR A 218 15.28 12.25 -13.22
C THR A 218 14.01 11.65 -13.79
N ASP A 219 13.27 12.36 -14.66
CA ASP A 219 12.06 11.83 -15.29
C ASP A 219 12.36 10.68 -16.27
N GLU A 220 13.44 10.79 -17.03
CA GLU A 220 13.94 9.71 -17.89
C GLU A 220 14.40 8.50 -17.07
N LEU A 221 15.10 8.71 -15.96
CA LEU A 221 15.48 7.63 -15.04
C LEU A 221 14.24 6.92 -14.48
N LEU A 222 13.27 7.67 -13.95
CA LEU A 222 12.04 7.09 -13.40
C LEU A 222 11.22 6.38 -14.47
N HIS A 223 11.22 6.88 -15.71
CA HIS A 223 10.59 6.18 -16.83
C HIS A 223 11.30 4.86 -17.13
N LEU A 224 12.64 4.86 -17.20
CA LEU A 224 13.44 3.66 -17.39
C LEU A 224 13.19 2.62 -16.28
N LEU A 225 13.18 3.00 -15.00
CA LEU A 225 12.98 2.05 -13.90
C LEU A 225 11.56 1.43 -13.89
N ARG A 226 10.59 2.13 -14.48
CA ARG A 226 9.20 1.67 -14.65
C ARG A 226 8.92 1.13 -16.05
N TYR A 227 9.95 0.92 -16.88
CA TYR A 227 9.78 0.53 -18.28
C TYR A 227 8.79 -0.61 -18.51
N PRO A 228 8.78 -1.71 -17.71
CA PRO A 228 7.79 -2.77 -17.88
C PRO A 228 6.34 -2.30 -17.77
N LEU A 229 6.08 -1.38 -16.83
CA LEU A 229 4.77 -0.77 -16.63
C LEU A 229 4.45 0.30 -17.68
N THR A 230 5.43 1.11 -18.08
CA THR A 230 5.22 2.25 -18.98
C THR A 230 5.20 1.88 -20.44
N GLU A 231 6.02 0.93 -20.89
CA GLU A 231 6.16 0.57 -22.30
C GLU A 231 5.50 -0.77 -22.65
N GLY A 232 5.23 -1.63 -21.66
CA GLY A 232 4.53 -2.90 -21.89
C GLY A 232 5.41 -3.99 -22.47
N GLY A 233 6.68 -3.99 -22.08
CA GLY A 233 7.66 -4.98 -22.46
C GLY A 233 8.96 -4.73 -21.71
N PHE A 234 9.98 -5.48 -22.07
CA PHE A 234 11.30 -5.37 -21.48
C PHE A 234 12.26 -4.74 -22.49
N PRO A 235 13.19 -3.87 -22.07
CA PRO A 235 14.21 -3.37 -22.98
C PRO A 235 15.19 -4.49 -23.36
N GLU A 236 15.66 -4.43 -24.59
CA GLU A 236 16.69 -5.34 -25.10
C GLU A 236 18.10 -4.84 -24.75
N ALA A 237 18.98 -5.78 -24.45
CA ALA A 237 20.43 -5.60 -24.40
C ALA A 237 21.03 -5.62 -25.83
N GLU A 238 22.32 -5.31 -25.96
CA GLU A 238 23.00 -5.26 -27.27
C GLU A 238 23.04 -6.61 -28.00
N ASP A 239 23.01 -7.71 -27.26
CA ASP A 239 22.98 -9.08 -27.79
C ASP A 239 21.56 -9.57 -28.14
N GLY A 240 20.53 -8.73 -27.97
CA GLY A 240 19.12 -9.06 -28.21
C GLY A 240 18.41 -9.72 -27.03
N THR A 241 19.08 -9.90 -25.88
CA THR A 241 18.44 -10.46 -24.68
C THR A 241 17.47 -9.45 -24.07
N LEU A 242 16.24 -9.88 -23.75
CA LEU A 242 15.27 -9.06 -23.03
C LEU A 242 15.60 -9.04 -21.53
N MET A 243 15.63 -7.84 -20.94
CA MET A 243 15.99 -7.65 -19.53
C MET A 243 14.72 -7.53 -18.67
N ARG A 244 14.38 -8.59 -17.93
CA ARG A 244 13.18 -8.65 -17.08
C ARG A 244 13.49 -8.23 -15.65
N TRP A 245 12.70 -7.30 -15.12
CA TRP A 245 12.71 -6.94 -13.70
C TRP A 245 11.34 -6.47 -13.23
N ASN A 246 11.08 -6.63 -11.94
CA ASN A 246 9.94 -6.06 -11.24
C ASN A 246 10.35 -4.73 -10.60
N TYR A 247 9.74 -3.63 -11.05
CA TYR A 247 10.03 -2.28 -10.57
C TYR A 247 9.77 -2.07 -9.07
N LEU A 248 9.03 -2.97 -8.41
CA LEU A 248 8.74 -2.91 -6.97
C LEU A 248 9.76 -3.62 -6.08
N SER A 249 10.52 -4.58 -6.61
CA SER A 249 11.40 -5.45 -5.81
C SER A 249 12.84 -5.52 -6.32
N ASP A 250 13.06 -5.30 -7.62
CA ASP A 250 14.33 -5.64 -8.27
C ASP A 250 15.19 -4.39 -8.52
N VAL A 251 14.70 -3.21 -8.10
CA VAL A 251 15.44 -1.94 -8.20
C VAL A 251 16.16 -1.67 -6.88
N ARG A 252 17.50 -1.60 -6.96
CA ARG A 252 18.40 -1.30 -5.85
C ARG A 252 18.98 0.11 -6.02
N TYR A 253 19.19 0.80 -4.91
CA TYR A 253 19.69 2.17 -4.89
C TYR A 253 21.01 2.18 -4.13
N ASP A 254 22.07 2.67 -4.78
CA ASP A 254 23.40 2.76 -4.19
C ASP A 254 23.57 4.06 -3.39
N ASP A 255 24.40 4.00 -2.35
CA ASP A 255 24.85 5.19 -1.63
C ASP A 255 26.09 5.77 -2.28
N VAL A 256 25.98 7.01 -2.74
CA VAL A 256 27.04 7.68 -3.50
C VAL A 256 27.87 8.57 -2.58
N PHE A 257 29.11 8.16 -2.30
CA PHE A 257 30.06 8.92 -1.48
C PHE A 257 30.74 10.03 -2.28
N LEU A 258 30.41 11.29 -1.96
CA LEU A 258 30.89 12.44 -2.73
C LEU A 258 32.39 12.68 -2.53
N LYS A 259 33.15 12.74 -3.63
CA LYS A 259 34.61 12.96 -3.57
C LYS A 259 34.98 14.28 -2.88
N GLY A 260 35.98 14.20 -2.01
CA GLY A 260 36.56 15.36 -1.32
C GLY A 260 35.83 15.80 -0.04
N LYS A 261 34.80 15.06 0.39
CA LYS A 261 34.09 15.31 1.65
C LYS A 261 34.00 14.04 2.48
N THR A 262 34.85 13.91 3.48
CA THR A 262 34.78 12.82 4.45
C THR A 262 33.44 12.93 5.21
N ARG A 263 32.53 11.96 5.00
CA ARG A 263 31.17 11.81 5.58
C ARG A 263 29.96 12.38 4.82
N GLU A 264 30.09 12.90 3.59
CA GLU A 264 28.90 13.24 2.80
C GLU A 264 28.57 12.13 1.80
N TRP A 265 27.44 11.43 2.00
CA TRP A 265 26.86 10.49 1.03
C TRP A 265 25.52 10.99 0.51
N LEU A 266 25.08 10.39 -0.59
CA LEU A 266 23.80 10.63 -1.23
C LEU A 266 23.07 9.31 -1.40
N SER A 267 21.92 9.18 -0.74
CA SER A 267 21.08 7.99 -0.89
C SER A 267 20.09 8.19 -2.03
N LEU A 268 20.15 7.31 -3.04
CA LEU A 268 19.23 7.35 -4.18
C LEU A 268 17.85 6.74 -3.86
N SER A 269 17.69 6.20 -2.66
CA SER A 269 16.42 5.67 -2.13
C SER A 269 15.27 6.69 -2.17
N LEU A 270 15.58 8.00 -2.18
CA LEU A 270 14.62 9.10 -2.36
C LEU A 270 13.73 8.97 -3.61
N LEU A 271 14.19 8.21 -4.62
CA LEU A 271 13.47 7.98 -5.88
C LEU A 271 12.45 6.82 -5.79
N LYS A 272 12.61 5.91 -4.82
CA LYS A 272 11.79 4.70 -4.66
C LYS A 272 10.29 4.99 -4.62
N PRO A 273 9.79 6.02 -3.90
CA PRO A 273 8.36 6.34 -3.91
C PRO A 273 7.81 6.66 -5.30
N LEU A 274 8.60 7.34 -6.15
CA LEU A 274 8.18 7.75 -7.49
C LEU A 274 8.28 6.60 -8.52
N VAL A 275 9.15 5.62 -8.27
CA VAL A 275 9.20 4.36 -9.03
C VAL A 275 7.97 3.52 -8.70
N HIS A 276 7.62 3.39 -7.42
CA HIS A 276 6.47 2.57 -6.97
C HIS A 276 5.12 3.24 -7.27
N SER A 277 5.06 4.58 -7.24
CA SER A 277 3.84 5.35 -7.45
C SER A 277 4.13 6.62 -8.29
N PRO A 278 3.74 6.65 -9.58
CA PRO A 278 4.03 7.78 -10.47
C PRO A 278 3.45 9.13 -10.04
N ARG A 279 2.43 9.11 -9.19
CA ARG A 279 1.77 10.31 -8.64
C ARG A 279 2.01 10.44 -7.15
N PHE A 280 3.06 9.81 -6.63
CA PHE A 280 3.41 9.88 -5.21
C PHE A 280 3.47 11.35 -4.76
N LEU A 281 2.54 11.71 -3.89
CA LEU A 281 2.38 13.04 -3.28
C LEU A 281 2.67 14.18 -4.27
N SER A 282 2.03 14.14 -5.44
CA SER A 282 2.28 15.08 -6.53
C SER A 282 2.20 16.54 -6.07
N GLY A 283 3.29 17.29 -6.23
CA GLY A 283 3.43 18.68 -5.79
C GLY A 283 3.91 18.87 -4.35
N CYS A 284 3.91 17.82 -3.53
CA CYS A 284 4.35 17.85 -2.13
C CYS A 284 5.65 17.08 -1.89
N TYR A 285 6.02 16.16 -2.78
CA TYR A 285 7.30 15.42 -2.76
C TYR A 285 8.11 15.73 -4.04
N PRO A 286 8.72 16.92 -4.16
CA PRO A 286 9.58 17.22 -5.29
C PRO A 286 10.93 16.52 -5.15
N VAL A 287 11.48 16.06 -6.28
CA VAL A 287 12.86 15.57 -6.38
C VAL A 287 13.62 16.44 -7.39
N PRO A 288 14.95 16.55 -7.30
CA PRO A 288 15.72 17.30 -8.29
C PRO A 288 15.46 16.79 -9.71
N GLU A 289 15.28 17.70 -10.67
CA GLU A 289 14.97 17.35 -12.06
C GLU A 289 16.15 16.69 -12.80
N THR A 290 17.38 16.92 -12.33
CA THR A 290 18.60 16.42 -12.95
C THR A 290 19.56 15.83 -11.92
N CYS A 291 20.43 14.93 -12.38
CA CYS A 291 21.52 14.37 -11.57
C CYS A 291 22.43 15.48 -11.04
N GLU A 292 22.76 16.47 -11.89
CA GLU A 292 23.53 17.63 -11.44
C GLU A 292 22.81 18.43 -10.35
N GLY A 293 21.49 18.60 -10.43
CA GLY A 293 20.69 19.24 -9.38
C GLY A 293 20.80 18.50 -8.05
N LEU A 294 20.77 17.17 -8.10
CA LEU A 294 20.93 16.30 -6.94
C LEU A 294 22.34 16.37 -6.35
N LEU A 295 23.39 16.29 -7.18
CA LEU A 295 24.79 16.42 -6.77
C LEU A 295 25.13 17.79 -6.15
N ARG A 296 24.38 18.83 -6.51
CA ARG A 296 24.54 20.18 -5.95
C ARG A 296 23.87 20.37 -4.59
N THR A 297 23.12 19.38 -4.10
CA THR A 297 22.53 19.44 -2.77
C THR A 297 23.61 19.42 -1.69
N ARG A 298 23.33 20.02 -0.54
CA ARG A 298 24.17 19.93 0.66
C ARG A 298 23.45 19.12 1.71
N LEU A 299 24.21 18.42 2.55
CA LEU A 299 23.64 17.77 3.72
C LEU A 299 23.10 18.88 4.65
N GLY A 300 21.81 18.81 4.95
CA GLY A 300 21.16 19.61 5.97
C GLY A 300 21.13 18.86 7.30
N ASP A 301 20.38 19.39 8.25
CA ASP A 301 20.16 18.74 9.55
C ASP A 301 19.29 17.48 9.38
N ASP A 302 19.41 16.53 10.30
CA ASP A 302 18.53 15.38 10.36
C ASP A 302 17.10 15.84 10.69
N ILE A 303 16.11 15.16 10.11
CA ILE A 303 14.70 15.49 10.33
C ILE A 303 13.94 14.27 10.80
N THR A 304 12.87 14.51 11.55
CA THR A 304 11.93 13.47 11.96
C THR A 304 10.57 13.71 11.33
N LEU A 305 10.06 12.70 10.63
CA LEU A 305 8.69 12.67 10.14
C LEU A 305 7.82 11.96 11.19
N VAL A 306 7.04 12.72 11.93
CA VAL A 306 6.11 12.17 12.94
C VAL A 306 4.79 11.85 12.26
N VAL A 307 4.36 10.60 12.35
CA VAL A 307 3.11 10.12 11.78
C VAL A 307 2.05 10.05 12.87
N ASP A 308 0.92 10.71 12.63
CA ASP A 308 -0.23 10.77 13.53
C ASP A 308 -1.49 10.22 12.83
N ILE A 309 -2.38 9.58 13.59
CA ILE A 309 -3.69 9.12 13.10
C ILE A 309 -4.72 10.26 13.17
N ASP A 310 -5.32 10.61 12.03
CA ASP A 310 -6.52 11.42 11.98
C ASP A 310 -7.75 10.55 12.24
N GLU A 311 -8.14 10.50 13.52
CA GLU A 311 -9.20 9.60 13.98
C GLU A 311 -10.56 9.91 13.35
N LYS A 312 -10.81 11.16 12.97
CA LYS A 312 -12.03 11.57 12.26
C LYS A 312 -12.12 10.91 10.89
N ASN A 313 -11.04 10.96 10.10
CA ASN A 313 -11.00 10.33 8.79
C ASN A 313 -11.00 8.81 8.88
N ARG A 314 -10.33 8.25 9.90
CA ARG A 314 -10.33 6.81 10.16
C ARG A 314 -11.75 6.29 10.45
N GLN A 315 -12.47 6.95 11.36
CA GLN A 315 -13.85 6.59 11.71
C GLN A 315 -14.83 6.77 10.54
N ALA A 316 -14.57 7.72 9.64
CA ALA A 316 -15.32 7.90 8.41
C ALA A 316 -15.03 6.82 7.34
N GLY A 317 -14.12 5.87 7.60
CA GLY A 317 -13.74 4.81 6.66
C GLY A 317 -12.86 5.30 5.50
N SER A 318 -12.23 6.47 5.61
CA SER A 318 -11.29 6.96 4.61
C SER A 318 -10.07 6.04 4.53
N LYS A 319 -9.58 5.76 3.32
CA LYS A 319 -8.30 5.06 3.13
C LYS A 319 -7.09 5.95 3.45
N SER A 320 -7.27 7.27 3.38
CA SER A 320 -6.27 8.28 3.72
C SER A 320 -6.65 8.93 5.04
N PHE A 321 -6.02 8.47 6.13
CA PHE A 321 -6.33 8.89 7.49
C PHE A 321 -5.08 9.16 8.33
N LEU A 322 -3.90 9.13 7.73
CA LEU A 322 -2.65 9.46 8.40
C LEU A 322 -2.27 10.90 8.08
N ARG A 323 -1.64 11.58 9.04
CA ARG A 323 -1.01 12.88 8.84
C ARG A 323 0.45 12.77 9.21
N ALA A 324 1.29 13.55 8.55
CA ALA A 324 2.69 13.66 8.89
C ALA A 324 3.02 15.06 9.38
N ARG A 325 3.95 15.20 10.32
CA ARG A 325 4.56 16.46 10.74
C ARG A 325 6.06 16.36 10.56
N VAL A 326 6.68 17.41 10.02
CA VAL A 326 8.13 17.46 9.80
C VAL A 326 8.76 18.30 10.90
N ILE A 327 9.56 17.65 11.75
CA ILE A 327 10.29 18.27 12.85
C ILE A 327 11.72 18.58 12.38
N ASP A 328 12.37 19.53 13.06
CA ASP A 328 13.77 19.93 12.82
C ASP A 328 14.04 20.49 11.42
N VAL A 329 12.98 21.04 10.80
CA VAL A 329 13.07 21.76 9.54
C VAL A 329 12.59 23.20 9.71
N SER A 330 13.24 24.12 9.01
CA SER A 330 12.85 25.54 9.02
C SER A 330 11.42 25.75 8.50
N GLU A 331 10.75 26.79 9.00
CA GLU A 331 9.37 27.15 8.62
C GLU A 331 9.17 27.40 7.12
N SER A 332 10.18 27.89 6.41
CA SER A 332 10.13 28.09 4.96
C SER A 332 10.79 26.96 4.17
N SER A 333 10.80 25.73 4.72
CA SER A 333 11.18 24.54 3.96
C SER A 333 10.03 24.04 3.09
N GLY A 334 10.36 23.64 1.86
CA GLY A 334 9.40 23.02 0.95
C GLY A 334 8.87 21.67 1.43
N LEU A 335 9.55 21.01 2.37
CA LEU A 335 9.16 19.72 2.95
C LEU A 335 7.90 19.83 3.81
N ARG A 336 7.60 21.01 4.36
CA ARG A 336 6.37 21.25 5.15
C ARG A 336 5.08 21.06 4.34
N ARG A 337 5.16 21.01 3.01
CA ARG A 337 4.01 20.62 2.17
C ARG A 337 3.47 19.23 2.51
N LEU A 338 4.32 18.31 3.00
CA LEU A 338 3.89 16.99 3.46
C LEU A 338 2.85 17.07 4.60
N GLU A 339 2.89 18.13 5.43
CA GLU A 339 2.02 18.31 6.60
C GLU A 339 0.56 18.63 6.23
N SER A 340 0.34 19.05 4.99
CA SER A 340 -0.97 19.37 4.43
C SER A 340 -1.70 18.17 3.82
N MET A 341 -1.02 17.01 3.73
CA MET A 341 -1.53 15.83 3.04
C MET A 341 -2.17 14.83 4.00
N PHE A 342 -3.25 14.19 3.55
CA PHE A 342 -3.75 12.96 4.14
C PHE A 342 -3.11 11.76 3.45
N LEU A 343 -2.39 10.97 4.22
CA LEU A 343 -1.57 9.87 3.76
C LEU A 343 -2.27 8.55 4.02
N ARG A 344 -1.99 7.57 3.16
CA ARG A 344 -2.37 6.17 3.36
C ARG A 344 -1.20 5.45 4.03
N PRO A 345 -1.43 4.32 4.72
CA PRO A 345 -0.34 3.47 5.22
C PRO A 345 0.72 3.15 4.16
N PHE A 346 0.31 2.91 2.92
CA PHE A 346 1.21 2.68 1.78
C PHE A 346 2.12 3.88 1.49
N ASP A 347 1.61 5.11 1.65
CA ASP A 347 2.42 6.30 1.40
C ASP A 347 3.50 6.46 2.48
N ILE A 348 3.17 6.15 3.75
CA ILE A 348 4.14 6.14 4.86
C ILE A 348 5.19 5.04 4.68
N ALA A 349 4.77 3.83 4.29
CA ALA A 349 5.69 2.74 4.03
C ALA A 349 6.70 3.08 2.93
N LEU A 350 6.30 3.83 1.89
CA LEU A 350 7.23 4.31 0.87
C LEU A 350 8.18 5.40 1.39
N LEU A 351 7.70 6.31 2.25
CA LEU A 351 8.57 7.31 2.88
C LEU A 351 9.61 6.62 3.77
N ALA A 352 9.21 5.64 4.58
CA ALA A 352 10.12 4.89 5.47
C ALA A 352 11.34 4.31 4.75
N GLU A 353 11.19 3.91 3.49
CA GLU A 353 12.28 3.36 2.68
C GLU A 353 13.28 4.42 2.20
N CYS A 354 12.93 5.71 2.27
CA CYS A 354 13.81 6.81 1.90
C CYS A 354 14.76 7.10 3.06
N GLU A 355 16.06 6.95 2.87
CA GLU A 355 17.05 7.28 3.89
C GLU A 355 17.25 8.79 3.96
N GLN A 356 17.19 9.42 2.79
CA GLN A 356 17.28 10.87 2.65
C GLN A 356 16.08 11.40 1.87
N ILE A 357 15.65 12.61 2.22
CA ILE A 357 14.67 13.38 1.46
C ILE A 357 15.29 14.73 1.07
N VAL A 358 14.87 15.30 -0.06
CA VAL A 358 15.46 16.52 -0.61
C VAL A 358 14.48 17.69 -0.52
N ASP A 359 14.90 18.76 0.15
CA ASP A 359 14.29 20.07 -0.01
C ASP A 359 14.85 20.72 -1.28
N THR A 360 14.11 20.60 -2.38
CA THR A 360 14.51 21.13 -3.69
C THR A 360 14.59 22.65 -3.73
N GLU A 361 13.82 23.35 -2.89
CA GLU A 361 13.79 24.81 -2.86
C GLU A 361 15.07 25.36 -2.23
N ARG A 362 15.56 24.68 -1.20
CA ARG A 362 16.77 25.06 -0.47
C ARG A 362 18.03 24.34 -0.95
N ARG A 363 17.87 23.30 -1.79
CA ARG A 363 18.93 22.39 -2.22
C ARG A 363 19.62 21.71 -1.05
N LEU A 364 18.83 21.28 -0.07
CA LEU A 364 19.28 20.51 1.07
C LEU A 364 18.78 19.07 0.94
N ARG A 365 19.59 18.11 1.37
CA ARG A 365 19.17 16.74 1.60
C ARG A 365 19.25 16.46 3.10
N HIS A 366 18.22 15.86 3.65
CA HIS A 366 18.09 15.60 5.07
C HIS A 366 18.06 14.10 5.28
N VAL A 367 18.79 13.58 6.27
CA VAL A 367 18.58 12.21 6.73
C VAL A 367 17.25 12.17 7.45
N MET A 368 16.40 11.20 7.10
CA MET A 368 15.05 11.12 7.60
C MET A 368 14.91 9.98 8.61
N GLN A 369 14.44 10.33 9.81
CA GLN A 369 13.86 9.41 10.77
C GLN A 369 12.34 9.43 10.66
N LEU A 370 11.71 8.33 11.08
CA LEU A 370 10.27 8.17 11.05
C LEU A 370 9.78 7.77 12.44
N ASP A 371 8.93 8.61 13.03
CA ASP A 371 8.21 8.27 14.24
C ASP A 371 6.83 7.74 13.85
N VAL A 372 6.64 6.44 14.11
CA VAL A 372 5.41 5.68 13.82
C VAL A 372 4.71 5.22 15.09
N THR A 373 5.00 5.82 16.25
CA THR A 373 4.46 5.39 17.55
C THR A 373 2.93 5.36 17.54
N SER A 374 2.28 6.30 16.86
CA SER A 374 0.81 6.32 16.75
C SER A 374 0.23 5.14 15.96
N LEU A 375 1.03 4.45 15.16
CA LEU A 375 0.63 3.31 14.34
C LEU A 375 0.70 1.98 15.10
N LEU A 376 1.26 1.96 16.32
CA LEU A 376 1.31 0.76 17.15
C LEU A 376 -0.10 0.20 17.40
N GLY A 377 -0.25 -1.12 17.30
CA GLY A 377 -1.56 -1.80 17.41
C GLY A 377 -2.42 -1.77 16.14
N MET A 378 -2.01 -1.11 15.06
CA MET A 378 -2.67 -1.21 13.77
C MET A 378 -2.36 -2.55 13.08
N LYS A 379 -3.39 -3.16 12.47
CA LYS A 379 -3.21 -4.37 11.65
C LYS A 379 -2.83 -3.98 10.22
N PHE A 380 -1.61 -4.31 9.82
CA PHE A 380 -1.14 -4.21 8.44
C PHE A 380 -1.24 -5.58 7.76
N SER A 381 -1.59 -5.60 6.47
CA SER A 381 -1.53 -6.83 5.68
C SER A 381 -0.08 -7.30 5.55
N SER A 382 0.14 -8.62 5.43
CA SER A 382 1.47 -9.21 5.22
C SER A 382 2.23 -8.60 4.04
N TRP A 383 1.54 -8.04 3.03
CA TRP A 383 2.16 -7.29 1.95
C TRP A 383 3.16 -6.21 2.40
N TYR A 384 2.96 -5.58 3.56
CA TYR A 384 3.84 -4.51 4.06
C TYR A 384 5.22 -5.00 4.53
N SER A 385 5.41 -6.31 4.73
CA SER A 385 6.72 -6.86 5.11
C SER A 385 7.82 -6.68 4.05
N ARG A 386 7.44 -6.32 2.82
CA ARG A 386 8.39 -5.94 1.75
C ARG A 386 9.06 -4.59 1.97
N PHE A 387 8.56 -3.78 2.89
CA PHE A 387 9.13 -2.49 3.27
C PHE A 387 9.92 -2.73 4.55
N GLU A 388 11.17 -3.15 4.37
CA GLU A 388 12.07 -3.57 5.44
C GLU A 388 12.23 -2.45 6.48
N ARG A 389 12.55 -1.23 6.03
CA ARG A 389 12.74 -0.09 6.93
C ARG A 389 11.46 0.34 7.62
N PHE A 390 10.31 0.26 6.94
CA PHE A 390 9.03 0.50 7.59
C PHE A 390 8.77 -0.50 8.74
N SER A 391 9.13 -1.77 8.52
CA SER A 391 9.00 -2.81 9.53
C SER A 391 9.97 -2.58 10.69
N GLU A 392 11.21 -2.18 10.40
CA GLU A 392 12.20 -1.79 11.41
C GLU A 392 11.71 -0.63 12.28
N PHE A 393 11.16 0.44 11.68
CA PHE A 393 10.60 1.57 12.44
C PHE A 393 9.45 1.14 13.35
N LEU A 394 8.57 0.24 12.89
CA LEU A 394 7.48 -0.28 13.72
C LEU A 394 7.99 -1.13 14.89
N MET A 395 9.02 -1.96 14.66
CA MET A 395 9.64 -2.77 15.70
C MET A 395 10.35 -1.89 16.73
N ALA A 396 11.17 -0.93 16.28
CA ALA A 396 11.88 0.00 17.16
C ALA A 396 10.90 0.83 18.01
N ALA A 397 9.81 1.33 17.42
CA ALA A 397 8.78 2.05 18.18
C ALA A 397 8.08 1.15 19.21
N ALA A 398 7.88 -0.14 18.90
CA ALA A 398 7.29 -1.10 19.83
C ALA A 398 8.24 -1.42 21.00
N GLU A 399 9.54 -1.57 20.72
CA GLU A 399 10.58 -1.78 21.74
C GLU A 399 10.72 -0.55 22.64
N GLU A 400 10.74 0.66 22.08
CA GLU A 400 10.80 1.90 22.84
C GLU A 400 9.55 2.09 23.72
N ALA A 401 8.35 1.79 23.19
CA ALA A 401 7.12 1.83 23.97
C ALA A 401 7.14 0.83 25.15
N ALA A 402 7.66 -0.38 24.92
CA ALA A 402 7.80 -1.39 25.97
C ALA A 402 8.84 -0.98 27.03
N ALA A 403 9.96 -0.37 26.59
CA ALA A 403 10.99 0.13 27.50
C ALA A 403 10.48 1.32 28.34
N ALA A 404 9.74 2.25 27.74
CA ALA A 404 9.13 3.37 28.45
C ALA A 404 8.07 2.91 29.46
N GLU A 405 7.30 1.87 29.12
CA GLU A 405 6.39 1.23 30.06
C GLU A 405 7.16 0.60 31.24
N ALA A 406 8.31 -0.03 31.00
CA ALA A 406 9.19 -0.59 32.02
C ALA A 406 9.86 0.47 32.92
N GLU A 407 10.36 1.59 32.37
CA GLU A 407 10.95 2.68 33.15
C GLU A 407 9.91 3.41 34.01
N PHE A 408 8.69 3.62 33.47
CA PHE A 408 7.56 4.10 34.26
C PHE A 408 7.15 3.14 35.39
N ILE A 409 7.49 1.84 35.27
CA ILE A 409 7.28 0.86 36.33
C ILE A 409 8.38 0.97 37.42
N GLU A 410 9.62 1.34 37.08
CA GLU A 410 10.72 1.48 38.06
C GLU A 410 10.66 2.79 38.88
N GLU A 411 10.25 3.93 38.32
CA GLU A 411 10.19 5.21 39.07
C GLU A 411 9.09 5.25 40.15
N ASP A 412 8.04 4.42 40.04
CA ASP A 412 6.97 4.29 41.04
C ASP A 412 7.35 3.39 42.25
N GLU A 413 8.57 2.83 42.31
CA GLU A 413 8.97 1.86 43.35
C GLU A 413 9.39 2.42 44.71
N VAL A 414 9.30 3.73 44.97
CA VAL A 414 9.57 4.30 46.31
C VAL A 414 8.31 4.88 46.94
N THR A 415 7.55 4.05 47.67
CA THR A 415 6.45 4.51 48.53
C THR A 415 6.64 4.03 49.97
N GLU A 416 6.64 4.97 50.92
CA GLU A 416 6.44 4.65 52.34
C GLU A 416 5.11 3.91 52.49
N LYS A 417 5.10 2.78 53.19
CA LYS A 417 3.87 2.01 53.42
C LYS A 417 2.90 2.82 54.28
N VAL A 418 1.69 3.03 53.78
CA VAL A 418 0.59 3.71 54.46
C VAL A 418 -0.31 2.66 55.12
N SER A 419 -0.45 2.71 56.44
CA SER A 419 -1.47 1.92 57.12
C SER A 419 -2.85 2.58 56.97
N LEU A 420 -3.85 1.82 56.52
CA LEU A 420 -5.23 2.27 56.37
C LEU A 420 -6.03 2.20 57.67
N PHE A 421 -5.66 1.27 58.55
CA PHE A 421 -6.38 0.98 59.80
C PHE A 421 -5.38 0.58 60.89
N ASP A 422 -5.67 0.91 62.15
CA ASP A 422 -4.90 0.44 63.32
C ASP A 422 -5.24 -1.02 63.72
N ALA A 423 -5.96 -1.77 62.87
CA ALA A 423 -6.48 -3.10 63.16
C ALA A 423 -5.64 -4.21 62.50
N GLU A 424 -5.54 -5.37 63.15
CA GLU A 424 -4.74 -6.52 62.67
C GLU A 424 -5.41 -7.28 61.50
N GLU A 425 -6.73 -7.17 61.32
CA GLU A 425 -7.48 -7.81 60.25
C GLU A 425 -8.36 -6.79 59.50
N VAL A 426 -8.28 -6.81 58.17
CA VAL A 426 -9.05 -5.96 57.25
C VAL A 426 -9.73 -6.89 56.24
N ASN A 427 -10.99 -6.63 55.91
CA ASN A 427 -11.78 -7.45 55.00
C ASN A 427 -12.24 -6.65 53.77
N VAL A 428 -12.37 -7.31 52.62
CA VAL A 428 -13.03 -6.75 51.43
C VAL A 428 -14.54 -6.74 51.65
N VAL A 429 -15.16 -5.56 51.60
CA VAL A 429 -16.62 -5.42 51.68
C VAL A 429 -17.24 -5.56 50.29
N ARG A 430 -16.66 -4.87 49.29
CA ARG A 430 -17.03 -4.96 47.88
C ARG A 430 -15.97 -4.33 46.98
N ILE A 431 -16.04 -4.67 45.69
CA ILE A 431 -15.32 -3.99 44.60
C ILE A 431 -16.35 -3.28 43.72
N ASP A 432 -16.23 -1.96 43.58
CA ASP A 432 -17.04 -1.15 42.68
C ASP A 432 -16.28 -0.95 41.36
N LEU A 433 -16.83 -1.48 40.26
CA LEU A 433 -16.26 -1.38 38.91
C LEU A 433 -17.05 -0.36 38.08
N TYR A 434 -16.38 0.62 37.48
CA TYR A 434 -17.04 1.66 36.69
C TYR A 434 -16.17 2.24 35.58
N GLU A 435 -16.80 2.77 34.53
CA GLU A 435 -16.08 3.48 33.46
C GLU A 435 -15.82 4.95 33.84
N ARG A 436 -14.57 5.41 33.66
CA ARG A 436 -14.15 6.79 33.95
C ARG A 436 -13.69 7.53 32.68
N GLY A 437 -14.28 8.70 32.45
CA GLY A 437 -13.78 9.70 31.49
C GLY A 437 -14.11 9.46 30.01
N ARG A 438 -13.62 10.37 29.14
CA ARG A 438 -13.79 10.29 27.67
C ARG A 438 -12.90 9.25 27.00
N GLU A 439 -11.87 8.75 27.71
CA GLU A 439 -10.91 7.76 27.21
C GLU A 439 -11.31 6.30 27.45
N ARG A 440 -12.53 6.05 27.95
CA ARG A 440 -13.07 4.70 28.28
C ARG A 440 -12.08 3.88 29.11
N ARG A 441 -11.81 4.34 30.34
CA ARG A 441 -11.02 3.57 31.30
C ARG A 441 -11.94 2.80 32.23
N LEU A 442 -11.64 1.55 32.49
CA LEU A 442 -12.31 0.75 33.50
C LEU A 442 -11.56 0.89 34.81
N VAL A 443 -12.24 1.25 35.88
CA VAL A 443 -11.66 1.51 37.20
C VAL A 443 -12.35 0.61 38.22
N ALA A 444 -11.57 -0.07 39.06
CA ALA A 444 -12.10 -0.78 40.22
C ALA A 444 -11.59 -0.14 41.52
N ASP A 445 -12.54 0.21 42.39
CA ASP A 445 -12.27 0.70 43.74
C ASP A 445 -12.72 -0.35 44.77
N ALA A 446 -11.82 -0.76 45.66
CA ALA A 446 -12.11 -1.67 46.75
C ALA A 446 -12.58 -0.90 47.99
N VAL A 447 -13.68 -1.37 48.59
CA VAL A 447 -14.17 -0.89 49.89
C VAL A 447 -13.70 -1.88 50.95
N LEU A 448 -12.85 -1.42 51.87
CA LEU A 448 -12.24 -2.21 52.94
C LEU A 448 -12.79 -1.81 54.31
N SER A 449 -12.90 -2.76 55.25
CA SER A 449 -13.36 -2.52 56.62
C SER A 449 -12.60 -3.40 57.64
N PRO A 450 -12.21 -2.86 58.81
CA PRO A 450 -11.55 -3.63 59.88
C PRO A 450 -12.55 -4.44 60.72
N THR A 451 -13.84 -4.10 60.68
CA THR A 451 -14.92 -4.81 61.35
C THR A 451 -15.93 -5.33 60.34
N ARG A 452 -16.53 -6.50 60.59
CA ARG A 452 -17.68 -6.99 59.80
C ARG A 452 -18.89 -6.07 59.91
N ASP A 453 -18.97 -5.29 60.98
CA ASP A 453 -19.93 -4.21 61.14
C ASP A 453 -19.40 -2.96 60.42
N MET A 454 -20.14 -2.49 59.41
CA MET A 454 -19.75 -1.51 58.39
C MET A 454 -19.50 -0.06 58.88
N GLU A 455 -19.11 0.16 60.14
CA GLU A 455 -19.01 1.50 60.73
C GLU A 455 -17.73 2.25 60.34
N SER A 456 -16.67 1.56 59.91
CA SER A 456 -15.40 2.18 59.46
C SER A 456 -14.99 1.62 58.10
N GLN A 457 -15.17 2.38 57.03
CA GLN A 457 -14.83 1.94 55.67
C GLN A 457 -13.79 2.87 55.02
N ALA A 458 -12.87 2.27 54.26
CA ALA A 458 -11.95 2.99 53.37
C ALA A 458 -12.18 2.53 51.93
N THR A 459 -12.24 3.47 51.00
CA THR A 459 -12.29 3.17 49.57
C THR A 459 -10.93 3.46 48.97
N ILE A 460 -10.30 2.44 48.38
CA ILE A 460 -9.02 2.55 47.72
C ILE A 460 -9.14 2.08 46.28
N ARG A 461 -8.43 2.75 45.36
CA ARG A 461 -8.35 2.25 44.00
C ARG A 461 -7.44 1.05 43.96
N VAL A 462 -7.90 -0.02 43.32
CA VAL A 462 -7.15 -1.27 43.18
C VAL A 462 -6.89 -1.62 41.73
N PHE A 463 -7.56 -0.97 40.78
CA PHE A 463 -7.44 -1.32 39.38
C PHE A 463 -7.79 -0.16 38.46
N GLU A 464 -7.01 0.03 37.39
CA GLU A 464 -7.39 0.89 36.27
C GLU A 464 -6.79 0.35 34.98
N MET A 465 -7.62 0.16 33.95
CA MET A 465 -7.18 -0.24 32.62
C MET A 465 -7.85 0.59 31.52
N ARG A 466 -7.19 0.71 30.37
CA ARG A 466 -7.76 1.38 29.19
C ARG A 466 -8.51 0.38 28.32
N ILE A 467 -9.77 0.68 27.99
CA ILE A 467 -10.58 -0.17 27.11
C ILE A 467 -10.20 0.15 25.65
N LEU A 468 -9.23 -0.59 25.10
CA LEU A 468 -8.79 -0.44 23.70
C LEU A 468 -9.77 -1.10 22.71
N ASN A 469 -10.49 -2.15 23.13
CA ASN A 469 -11.57 -2.81 22.41
C ASN A 469 -12.62 -3.28 23.42
N THR A 470 -13.91 -3.26 23.06
CA THR A 470 -14.96 -3.80 23.93
C THR A 470 -14.78 -5.31 24.10
N ARG A 471 -14.55 -5.78 25.34
CA ARG A 471 -14.61 -7.19 25.78
C ARG A 471 -13.50 -8.13 25.29
N ALA A 472 -12.27 -7.62 25.12
CA ALA A 472 -11.12 -8.50 24.94
C ALA A 472 -10.84 -9.30 26.23
N PRO A 473 -10.35 -10.56 26.14
CA PRO A 473 -9.94 -11.32 27.31
C PRO A 473 -8.79 -10.62 28.06
N VAL A 474 -8.79 -10.71 29.39
CA VAL A 474 -7.76 -10.14 30.27
C VAL A 474 -7.04 -11.27 31.00
N GLY A 475 -5.71 -11.28 30.99
CA GLY A 475 -4.93 -12.30 31.71
C GLY A 475 -5.01 -12.13 33.22
N TYR A 476 -5.17 -13.23 33.97
CA TYR A 476 -5.14 -13.24 35.44
C TYR A 476 -3.84 -12.63 35.97
N GLU A 477 -2.69 -13.01 35.40
CA GLU A 477 -1.38 -12.43 35.78
C GLU A 477 -1.35 -10.91 35.57
N HIS A 478 -2.05 -10.40 34.56
CA HIS A 478 -2.16 -8.97 34.33
C HIS A 478 -3.05 -8.27 35.37
N VAL A 479 -4.15 -8.92 35.80
CA VAL A 479 -4.99 -8.41 36.89
C VAL A 479 -4.25 -8.43 38.22
N ASP A 480 -3.61 -9.54 38.57
CA ASP A 480 -2.78 -9.69 39.78
C ASP A 480 -1.68 -8.63 39.84
N LEU A 481 -0.94 -8.45 38.74
CA LEU A 481 0.11 -7.45 38.65
C LEU A 481 -0.43 -6.02 38.91
N ILE A 482 -1.57 -5.66 38.31
CA ILE A 482 -2.17 -4.33 38.47
C ILE A 482 -2.67 -4.14 39.91
N VAL A 483 -3.40 -5.10 40.45
CA VAL A 483 -3.97 -5.02 41.81
C VAL A 483 -2.87 -4.95 42.85
N THR A 484 -1.91 -5.87 42.79
CA THR A 484 -0.73 -5.88 43.67
C THR A 484 0.04 -4.56 43.57
N ARG A 485 0.13 -3.96 42.37
CA ARG A 485 0.75 -2.64 42.17
C ARG A 485 -0.01 -1.51 42.85
N TYR A 486 -1.33 -1.43 42.66
CA TYR A 486 -2.16 -0.41 43.33
C TYR A 486 -2.13 -0.55 44.86
N LEU A 487 -1.90 -1.77 45.35
CA LEU A 487 -1.86 -2.08 46.78
C LEU A 487 -0.46 -2.01 47.43
N LYS A 488 0.61 -1.88 46.64
CA LYS A 488 2.02 -1.93 47.10
C LYS A 488 2.38 -0.87 48.15
N GLY A 489 1.64 0.25 48.19
CA GLY A 489 1.79 1.33 49.16
C GLY A 489 0.97 1.15 50.45
N TYR A 490 0.22 0.05 50.61
CA TYR A 490 -0.59 -0.20 51.79
C TYR A 490 -0.05 -1.37 52.63
N ASP A 491 -0.18 -1.28 53.95
CA ASP A 491 0.18 -2.39 54.84
C ASP A 491 -0.94 -3.44 54.91
N LEU A 492 -1.13 -4.17 53.80
CA LEU A 492 -2.13 -5.23 53.67
C LEU A 492 -1.47 -6.61 53.66
N GLN A 493 -2.14 -7.60 54.25
CA GLN A 493 -1.71 -9.00 54.20
C GLN A 493 -1.84 -9.55 52.78
N LYS A 494 -0.93 -10.46 52.40
CA LYS A 494 -0.94 -11.07 51.07
C LYS A 494 -2.27 -11.77 50.75
N ASP A 495 -2.82 -12.51 51.72
CA ASP A 495 -4.08 -13.23 51.54
C ASP A 495 -5.25 -12.28 51.19
N LEU A 496 -5.22 -11.04 51.70
CA LEU A 496 -6.20 -10.01 51.36
C LEU A 496 -5.96 -9.42 49.97
N ILE A 497 -4.71 -9.30 49.54
CA ILE A 497 -4.38 -8.86 48.17
C ILE A 497 -4.87 -9.90 47.16
N ASP A 498 -4.59 -11.18 47.41
CA ASP A 498 -5.05 -12.29 46.58
C ASP A 498 -6.60 -12.32 46.52
N GLU A 499 -7.28 -12.08 47.65
CA GLU A 499 -8.76 -11.95 47.70
C GLU A 499 -9.26 -10.77 46.85
N ILE A 500 -8.59 -9.61 46.87
CA ILE A 500 -8.96 -8.46 46.03
C ILE A 500 -8.77 -8.79 44.54
N VAL A 501 -7.70 -9.51 44.17
CA VAL A 501 -7.46 -9.97 42.79
C VAL A 501 -8.63 -10.82 42.31
N ASP A 502 -9.04 -11.80 43.11
CA ASP A 502 -10.16 -12.69 42.79
C ASP A 502 -11.47 -11.91 42.60
N TYR A 503 -11.79 -10.98 43.50
CA TYR A 503 -12.99 -10.15 43.36
C TYR A 503 -12.94 -9.21 42.15
N VAL A 504 -11.77 -8.67 41.80
CA VAL A 504 -11.62 -7.86 40.58
C VAL A 504 -11.85 -8.72 39.34
N CYS A 505 -11.32 -9.94 39.31
CA CYS A 505 -11.56 -10.89 38.22
C CYS A 505 -13.05 -11.21 38.08
N GLU A 506 -13.74 -11.57 39.17
CA GLU A 506 -15.18 -11.86 39.17
C GLU A 506 -15.99 -10.66 38.62
N ARG A 507 -15.65 -9.44 39.02
CA ARG A 507 -16.34 -8.23 38.54
C ARG A 507 -16.07 -7.92 37.07
N LEU A 508 -14.86 -8.21 36.58
CA LEU A 508 -14.55 -8.08 35.16
C LEU A 508 -15.36 -9.07 34.32
N GLU A 509 -15.51 -10.32 34.79
CA GLU A 509 -16.33 -11.33 34.13
C GLU A 509 -17.82 -10.95 34.11
N ASP A 510 -18.36 -10.45 35.22
CA ASP A 510 -19.73 -9.93 35.34
C ASP A 510 -20.03 -8.82 34.32
N GLU A 511 -19.06 -7.93 34.07
CA GLU A 511 -19.16 -6.84 33.08
C GLU A 511 -18.82 -7.29 31.63
N GLY A 512 -18.51 -8.58 31.44
CA GLY A 512 -18.32 -9.21 30.14
C GLY A 512 -16.88 -9.14 29.60
N PHE A 513 -15.88 -9.03 30.46
CA PHE A 513 -14.45 -9.18 30.14
C PHE A 513 -13.97 -10.57 30.60
N PRO A 514 -13.79 -11.54 29.68
CA PRO A 514 -13.37 -12.89 30.06
C PRO A 514 -11.96 -12.89 30.68
N ILE A 515 -11.73 -13.68 31.74
CA ILE A 515 -10.39 -13.84 32.32
C ILE A 515 -9.70 -15.10 31.77
N THR A 516 -8.42 -14.97 31.41
CA THR A 516 -7.58 -16.12 31.01
C THR A 516 -6.60 -16.46 32.12
N TYR A 517 -6.58 -17.71 32.54
CA TYR A 517 -5.76 -18.23 33.65
C TYR A 517 -4.51 -18.99 33.17
N ASP A 518 -4.16 -18.85 31.89
CA ASP A 518 -3.08 -19.58 31.22
C ASP A 518 -1.68 -18.98 31.45
#